data_AF-R6IMV5-F1
#
_entry.id   AF-R6IMV5-F1
#
_cell.length_a   1.000
_cell.length_b   1.000
_cell.length_c   1.000
_cell.angle_alpha   90.00
_cell.angle_beta   90.00
_cell.angle_gamma   90.00
#
_symmetry.space_group_name_H-M   'P 1'
#
loop_
_entity.id
_entity.type
_entity.pdbx_description
1 polymer ?
#
loop_
_entity_poly.entity_id
_entity_poly.type
_entity_poly.pdbx_seq_one_letter_code
_entity_poly.pdbx_strand_id
1 'polypeptide(L)' 'MLFAEWLEKNKKFTMRASHDATSRLKRVQTVLGIKNIPTDVVQKLECNEEFNTLTISVKSQLRRTARLYLEFMENN' A
#
# COMPACT_ATOMS: atom_id res chain seq x y z
N MET A 1 -8.58 8.59 -12.14
CA MET A 1 -8.93 8.78 -10.71
C MET A 1 -7.69 8.52 -9.88
N LEU A 2 -7.40 9.30 -8.84
CA LEU A 2 -6.26 9.05 -7.96
C LEU A 2 -6.58 7.98 -6.91
N PHE A 3 -5.56 7.28 -6.42
CA PHE A 3 -5.75 6.24 -5.39
C PHE A 3 -6.47 6.76 -4.13
N ALA A 4 -6.11 7.96 -3.65
CA ALA A 4 -6.78 8.59 -2.51
C ALA A 4 -8.28 8.84 -2.76
N GLU A 5 -8.62 9.37 -3.94
CA GLU A 5 -10.02 9.61 -4.34
C GLU A 5 -10.80 8.30 -4.44
N TRP A 6 -10.17 7.23 -4.96
CA TRP A 6 -10.80 5.92 -5.03
C TRP A 6 -11.07 5.34 -3.64
N LEU A 7 -10.15 5.50 -2.69
CA LEU A 7 -10.36 5.08 -1.30
C LEU A 7 -11.54 5.81 -0.64
N GLU A 8 -11.66 7.10 -0.87
CA GLU A 8 -12.76 7.90 -0.34
C GLU A 8 -14.11 7.47 -0.92
N LYS A 9 -14.19 7.33 -2.25
CA LYS A 9 -15.43 7.00 -2.95
C LYS A 9 -15.86 5.54 -2.79
N ASN A 10 -14.92 4.59 -2.86
CA ASN A 10 -15.23 3.16 -2.96
C ASN A 10 -15.00 2.41 -1.65
N LYS A 11 -14.09 2.88 -0.80
CA LYS A 11 -13.76 2.23 0.47
C LYS A 11 -14.24 3.01 1.70
N LYS A 12 -14.92 4.15 1.49
CA LYS A 12 -15.47 5.03 2.54
C LYS A 12 -14.39 5.52 3.51
N PHE A 13 -13.16 5.72 3.02
CA PHE A 13 -12.10 6.29 3.81
C PHE A 13 -12.39 7.78 4.04
N THR A 14 -12.04 8.29 5.22
CA THR A 14 -11.96 9.74 5.41
C THR A 14 -10.77 10.29 4.64
N MET A 15 -10.78 11.58 4.34
CA MET A 15 -9.64 12.26 3.71
C MET A 15 -8.33 12.04 4.48
N ARG A 16 -8.37 12.03 5.82
CA ARG A 16 -7.19 11.70 6.62
C ARG A 16 -6.71 10.27 6.33
N ALA A 17 -7.62 9.30 6.34
CA ALA A 17 -7.27 7.89 6.11
C ALA A 17 -6.77 7.61 4.69
N SER A 18 -7.29 8.30 3.66
CA SER A 18 -6.85 8.14 2.26
C SER A 18 -5.44 8.68 2.03
N HIS A 19 -5.10 9.83 2.61
CA HIS A 19 -3.75 10.39 2.62
C HIS A 19 -2.76 9.53 3.41
N ASP A 20 -3.21 8.98 4.54
CA ASP A 20 -2.46 8.03 5.36
C ASP A 20 -2.13 6.74 4.60
N ALA A 21 -3.07 6.23 3.80
CA ALA A 21 -2.85 5.06 2.93
C ALA A 21 -1.89 5.40 1.79
N THR A 22 -2.00 6.58 1.18
CA THR A 22 -1.08 7.04 0.14
C THR A 22 0.35 7.15 0.66
N SER A 23 0.53 7.66 1.89
CA SER A 23 1.84 7.73 2.54
C SER A 23 2.43 6.35 2.83
N ARG A 24 1.57 5.39 3.22
CA ARG A 24 1.98 3.98 3.40
C ARG A 24 2.36 3.31 2.09
N LEU A 25 1.68 3.64 0.99
CA LEU A 25 2.01 3.15 -0.34
C LEU A 25 3.39 3.65 -0.78
N LYS A 26 3.70 4.92 -0.54
CA LYS A 26 5.05 5.47 -0.74
C LYS A 26 6.09 4.72 0.08
N ARG A 27 5.77 4.37 1.33
CA ARG A 27 6.67 3.56 2.15
C ARG A 27 6.89 2.16 1.57
N VAL A 28 5.87 1.51 1.00
CA VAL A 28 6.03 0.24 0.27
C VAL A 28 7.02 0.40 -0.90
N GLN A 29 6.87 1.47 -1.69
CA GLN A 29 7.79 1.79 -2.79
C GLN A 29 9.22 1.98 -2.31
N THR A 30 9.42 2.72 -1.21
CA THR A 30 10.73 2.95 -0.61
C THR A 30 11.37 1.66 -0.12
N VAL A 31 10.66 0.85 0.68
CA VAL A 31 11.15 -0.42 1.25
C VAL A 31 11.59 -1.41 0.15
N LEU A 32 10.89 -1.40 -0.98
CA LEU A 32 11.20 -2.30 -2.10
C LEU A 32 12.12 -1.67 -3.16
N GLY A 33 12.44 -0.38 -3.06
CA GLY A 33 13.22 0.34 -4.09
C GLY A 33 12.54 0.38 -5.46
N ILE A 34 11.20 0.37 -5.50
CA ILE A 34 10.42 0.32 -6.75
C ILE A 34 9.58 1.57 -6.95
N LYS A 35 9.36 1.95 -8.21
CA LYS A 35 8.41 3.02 -8.57
C LYS A 35 6.99 2.49 -8.77
N ASN A 36 6.86 1.35 -9.44
CA ASN A 36 5.56 0.75 -9.75
C ASN A 36 5.31 -0.43 -8.81
N ILE A 37 4.08 -0.58 -8.35
CA ILE A 37 3.66 -1.69 -7.49
C ILE A 37 3.29 -2.89 -8.38
N PRO A 38 4.04 -4.01 -8.32
CA PRO A 38 3.72 -5.21 -9.08
C PRO A 38 2.65 -6.04 -8.37
N THR A 39 2.02 -6.95 -9.11
CA THR A 39 0.96 -7.85 -8.57
C THR A 39 1.47 -8.77 -7.46
N ASP A 40 2.76 -9.13 -7.47
CA ASP A 40 3.44 -9.93 -6.45
C ASP A 40 4.00 -9.11 -5.27
N VAL A 41 3.61 -7.83 -5.13
CA VAL A 41 4.17 -6.90 -4.11
C VAL A 41 4.14 -7.46 -2.69
N VAL A 42 3.09 -8.21 -2.32
CA VAL A 42 3.00 -8.78 -0.97
C VAL A 42 4.10 -9.82 -0.75
N GLN A 43 4.36 -10.68 -1.74
CA GLN A 43 5.46 -11.65 -1.66
C GLN A 43 6.82 -10.94 -1.59
N LYS A 44 7.01 -9.88 -2.39
CA LYS A 44 8.24 -9.06 -2.35
C LYS A 44 8.47 -8.42 -0.99
N LEU A 45 7.42 -7.94 -0.31
CA LEU A 45 7.52 -7.42 1.05
C LEU A 45 7.98 -8.52 2.02
N GLU A 46 7.34 -9.69 2.01
CA GLU A 46 7.70 -10.78 2.94
C GLU A 46 9.12 -11.32 2.70
N CYS A 47 9.65 -11.23 1.48
CA CYS A 47 11.03 -11.58 1.14
C CYS A 47 12.06 -10.46 1.40
N ASN A 48 11.62 -9.26 1.80
CA ASN A 48 12.51 -8.11 2.00
C ASN A 48 12.98 -8.01 3.45
N GLU A 49 14.30 -7.91 3.66
CA GLU A 49 14.90 -7.88 5.00
C GLU A 49 14.48 -6.64 5.80
N GLU A 50 14.52 -5.45 5.18
CA GLU A 50 14.12 -4.19 5.83
C GLU A 50 12.67 -4.28 6.32
N PHE A 51 11.76 -4.76 5.48
CA PHE A 51 10.36 -4.99 5.84
C PHE A 51 10.24 -5.92 7.06
N ASN A 52 11.00 -7.01 7.09
CA ASN A 52 10.92 -8.01 8.14
C ASN A 52 11.35 -7.49 9.52
N THR A 53 12.22 -6.47 9.56
CA THR A 53 12.62 -5.77 10.80
C THR A 53 11.53 -4.85 11.37
N LEU A 54 10.48 -4.52 10.59
CA LEU A 54 9.41 -3.64 11.04
C LEU A 54 8.48 -4.33 12.05
N THR A 55 7.82 -3.53 12.89
CA THR A 55 6.84 -4.04 13.85
C THR A 55 5.67 -4.72 13.14
N ILE A 56 5.03 -5.68 13.81
CA ILE A 56 3.87 -6.42 13.28
C ILE A 56 2.76 -5.47 12.82
N SER A 57 2.53 -4.38 13.57
CA SER A 57 1.53 -3.35 13.21
C SER A 57 1.88 -2.65 11.90
N VAL A 58 3.15 -2.24 11.72
CA VAL A 58 3.59 -1.60 10.47
C VAL A 58 3.51 -2.57 9.30
N LYS A 59 3.97 -3.82 9.48
CA LYS A 59 3.86 -4.87 8.45
C LYS A 59 2.42 -5.08 8.00
N SER A 60 1.47 -5.16 8.95
CA SER A 60 0.04 -5.27 8.66
C SER A 60 -0.50 -4.09 7.86
N GLN A 61 -0.13 -2.87 8.23
CA GLN A 61 -0.56 -1.65 7.54
C GLN A 61 -0.03 -1.57 6.11
N LEU A 62 1.25 -1.91 5.88
CA LEU A 62 1.85 -1.91 4.55
C LEU A 62 1.24 -2.99 3.64
N ARG A 63 1.06 -4.22 4.15
CA ARG A 63 0.36 -5.29 3.41
C ARG A 63 -1.04 -4.88 3.00
N ARG A 64 -1.82 -4.34 3.94
CA ARG A 64 -3.19 -3.90 3.66
C ARG A 64 -3.21 -2.81 2.59
N THR A 65 -2.30 -1.85 2.68
CA THR A 65 -2.20 -0.75 1.72
C THR A 65 -1.81 -1.25 0.33
N ALA A 66 -0.84 -2.16 0.24
CA ALA A 66 -0.42 -2.75 -1.02
C ALA A 66 -1.58 -3.50 -1.71
N ARG A 67 -2.36 -4.29 -0.95
CA ARG A 67 -3.55 -4.98 -1.47
C ARG A 67 -4.64 -4.02 -1.95
N LEU A 68 -4.90 -2.94 -1.20
CA LEU A 68 -5.85 -1.91 -1.63
C LEU A 68 -5.41 -1.24 -2.93
N TYR A 69 -4.11 -1.04 -3.12
CA TYR A 69 -3.59 -0.47 -4.36
C TYR A 69 -3.72 -1.44 -5.54
N LEU A 70 -3.46 -2.73 -5.33
CA LEU A 70 -3.71 -3.73 -6.38
C LEU A 70 -5.18 -3.76 -6.79
N GLU A 71 -6.09 -3.76 -5.82
CA GLU A 71 -7.53 -3.70 -6.08
C GLU A 71 -7.92 -2.42 -6.84
N PHE A 72 -7.30 -1.29 -6.52
CA PHE A 72 -7.49 -0.04 -7.27
C PHE A 72 -7.06 -0.17 -8.73
N MET A 73 -5.91 -0.81 -8.99
CA MET A 73 -5.36 -1.03 -10.34
C MET A 73 -6.13 -2.08 -11.15
N GLU A 74 -6.82 -3.03 -10.53
CA GLU A 74 -7.66 -4.00 -11.23
C GLU A 74 -9.01 -3.41 -11.65
N ASN A 75 -9.49 -2.39 -10.93
CA ASN A 75 -10.77 -1.72 -11.18
C ASN A 75 -10.63 -0.39 -11.95
N ASN A 76 -9.45 -0.05 -12.47
CA ASN A 76 -9.16 1.14 -13.31
C ASN A 76 -8.28 0.78 -14.50
#